data_AF-A0A9D9LZ77-F1
#
_entry.id   AF-A0A9D9LZ77-F1
#
_cell.length_a   1.000
_cell.length_b   1.000
_cell.length_c   1.000
_cell.angle_alpha   90.00
_cell.angle_beta   90.00
_cell.angle_gamma   90.00
#
_symmetry.space_group_name_H-M   'P 1'
#
loop_
_entity.id
_entity.type
_entity.pdbx_description
1 polymer ?
#
loop_
_entity_poly.entity_id
_entity_poly.type
_entity_poly.pdbx_seq_one_letter_code
_entity_poly.pdbx_strand_id
1 'polypeptide(L)'
;MRKFLIVCVMILCVLPITGQEIPEGITYIKASDEANEKAVKHLTEIFYSDSDITLPKAIACGPFFWQELVANEIFTEDIGIPMELMIPNDNKIEKLTGRIIRWEDNTKILQTVLRSIFQNSGTFIIRKLTPLEMQAYWMMIAYDIEEPIYTIESPGFNLVVDFNNDGEIFYIDNFYRLLNKK
;
A
#
# COMPACT_ATOMS: atom_id res chain seq x y z
N MET A 1 -1.30 -37.13 25.43
CA MET A 1 -0.94 -35.72 25.13
C MET A 1 -1.92 -35.19 24.10
N ARG A 2 -2.92 -34.40 24.53
CA ARG A 2 -3.96 -33.81 23.67
C ARG A 2 -3.33 -32.67 22.88
N LYS A 3 -3.29 -32.79 21.55
CA LYS A 3 -2.94 -31.71 20.64
C LYS A 3 -4.09 -30.70 20.65
N PHE A 4 -3.87 -29.52 21.24
CA PHE A 4 -4.77 -28.38 21.10
C PHE A 4 -4.61 -27.83 19.68
N LEU A 5 -5.61 -28.04 18.84
CA LEU A 5 -5.75 -27.36 17.56
C LEU A 5 -6.35 -25.98 17.89
N ILE A 6 -5.50 -24.95 17.97
CA ILE A 6 -5.96 -23.56 18.05
C ILE A 6 -6.42 -23.19 16.63
N VAL A 7 -7.72 -23.28 16.38
CA VAL A 7 -8.33 -22.69 15.19
C VAL A 7 -8.49 -21.20 15.49
N CYS A 8 -7.53 -20.40 15.04
CA CYS A 8 -7.70 -18.95 14.96
C CYS A 8 -8.76 -18.66 13.89
N VAL A 9 -10.01 -18.52 14.31
CA VAL A 9 -11.07 -17.95 13.48
C VAL A 9 -10.75 -16.47 13.34
N MET A 10 -9.97 -16.10 12.31
CA MET A 10 -9.89 -14.72 11.86
C MET A 10 -11.26 -14.36 11.26
N ILE A 11 -12.02 -13.55 11.98
CA ILE A 11 -13.23 -12.94 11.45
C ILE A 11 -12.78 -11.98 10.35
N LEU A 12 -12.97 -12.38 9.09
CA LEU A 12 -12.95 -11.47 7.95
C LEU A 12 -14.16 -10.53 8.12
N CYS A 13 -13.97 -9.43 8.85
CA CYS A 13 -14.86 -8.29 8.71
C CYS A 13 -14.57 -7.66 7.35
N VAL A 14 -15.13 -8.24 6.29
CA VAL A 14 -15.34 -7.50 5.05
C VAL A 14 -16.42 -6.49 5.40
N LEU A 15 -15.99 -5.33 5.90
CA LEU A 15 -16.88 -4.19 6.03
C LEU A 15 -17.51 -3.99 4.65
N PRO A 16 -18.82 -3.70 4.57
CA PRO A 16 -19.41 -3.30 3.30
C PRO A 16 -18.51 -2.20 2.73
N ILE A 17 -18.14 -2.31 1.45
CA ILE A 17 -17.41 -1.26 0.75
C ILE A 17 -18.33 -0.04 0.79
N THR A 18 -18.25 0.73 1.87
CA THR A 18 -18.86 2.04 1.99
C THR A 18 -18.23 2.85 0.87
N GLY A 19 -19.06 3.46 0.02
CA GLY A 19 -18.57 4.18 -1.15
C GLY A 19 -17.44 5.14 -0.77
N GLN A 20 -16.46 5.28 -1.67
CA GLN A 20 -15.34 6.20 -1.46
C GLN A 20 -15.85 7.62 -1.22
N GLU A 21 -15.50 8.19 -0.06
CA GLU A 21 -15.68 9.61 0.21
C GLU A 21 -14.57 10.39 -0.50
N ILE A 22 -14.96 11.34 -1.36
CA ILE A 22 -14.06 12.11 -2.21
C ILE A 22 -14.05 13.55 -1.70
N PRO A 23 -12.90 14.06 -1.20
CA PRO A 23 -12.74 15.45 -0.82
C PRO A 23 -13.02 16.43 -1.96
N GLU A 24 -13.46 17.64 -1.61
CA GLU A 24 -13.66 18.71 -2.59
C GLU A 24 -12.36 19.05 -3.32
N GLY A 25 -12.44 19.25 -4.63
CA GLY A 25 -11.30 19.64 -5.47
C GLY A 25 -10.37 18.51 -5.93
N ILE A 26 -10.67 17.25 -5.57
CA ILE A 26 -9.94 16.08 -6.06
C ILE A 26 -10.66 15.49 -7.27
N THR A 27 -9.93 15.34 -8.39
CA THR A 27 -10.41 14.56 -9.53
C THR A 27 -10.28 13.07 -9.21
N TYR A 28 -11.40 12.35 -9.25
CA TYR A 28 -11.47 10.94 -8.88
C TYR A 28 -12.28 10.14 -9.89
N ILE A 29 -11.69 9.07 -10.42
CA ILE A 29 -12.30 8.18 -11.41
C ILE A 29 -12.59 6.84 -10.74
N LYS A 30 -13.88 6.47 -10.68
CA LYS A 30 -14.32 5.19 -10.12
C LYS A 30 -14.12 4.05 -11.11
N ALA A 31 -13.68 2.91 -10.59
CA ALA A 31 -13.60 1.68 -11.35
C ALA A 31 -14.95 0.96 -11.31
N SER A 32 -15.08 -0.07 -12.14
CA SER A 32 -16.19 -1.01 -12.03
C SER A 32 -16.10 -1.79 -10.71
N ASP A 33 -17.25 -2.28 -10.24
CA ASP A 33 -17.28 -3.17 -9.07
C ASP A 33 -16.42 -4.42 -9.30
N GLU A 34 -16.42 -4.96 -10.52
CA GLU A 34 -15.59 -6.11 -10.93
C GLU A 34 -14.09 -5.82 -10.77
N ALA A 35 -13.62 -4.64 -11.20
CA ALA A 35 -12.21 -4.27 -11.07
C ALA A 35 -11.82 -4.10 -9.59
N ASN A 36 -12.68 -3.49 -8.79
CA ASN A 36 -12.50 -3.36 -7.34
C ASN A 36 -12.45 -4.72 -6.63
N GLU A 37 -13.36 -5.64 -6.95
CA GLU A 37 -13.38 -7.01 -6.42
C GLU A 37 -12.10 -7.78 -6.78
N LYS A 38 -11.63 -7.66 -8.04
CA LYS A 38 -10.39 -8.27 -8.49
C LYS A 38 -9.17 -7.73 -7.72
N ALA A 39 -9.11 -6.43 -7.49
CA ALA A 39 -8.03 -5.81 -6.71
C ALA A 39 -8.02 -6.28 -5.25
N VAL A 40 -9.19 -6.29 -4.58
CA VAL A 40 -9.29 -6.80 -3.19
C VAL A 40 -8.88 -8.26 -3.10
N LYS A 41 -9.29 -9.09 -4.06
CA LYS A 41 -8.87 -10.49 -4.13
C LYS A 41 -7.35 -10.60 -4.30
N HIS A 42 -6.76 -9.82 -5.20
CA HIS A 42 -5.32 -9.81 -5.44
C HIS A 42 -4.52 -9.42 -4.18
N LEU A 43 -4.96 -8.36 -3.47
CA LEU A 43 -4.37 -7.96 -2.19
C LEU A 43 -4.52 -9.08 -1.15
N THR A 44 -5.70 -9.67 -1.04
CA THR A 44 -5.96 -10.78 -0.11
C THR A 44 -5.01 -11.94 -0.38
N GLU A 45 -4.79 -12.29 -1.65
CA GLU A 45 -3.82 -13.32 -2.01
C GLU A 45 -2.40 -12.92 -1.56
N ILE A 46 -1.94 -11.68 -1.86
CA ILE A 46 -0.58 -11.21 -1.49
C ILE A 46 -0.30 -11.38 0.00
N PHE A 47 -1.26 -11.00 0.85
CA PHE A 47 -1.05 -10.90 2.28
C PHE A 47 -1.50 -12.16 3.07
N TYR A 48 -2.45 -12.95 2.57
CA TYR A 48 -2.98 -14.13 3.29
C TYR A 48 -2.58 -15.47 2.68
N SER A 49 -2.28 -15.55 1.38
CA SER A 49 -1.87 -16.82 0.78
C SER A 49 -0.44 -17.14 1.17
N ASP A 50 -0.10 -18.42 1.33
CA ASP A 50 1.28 -18.89 1.43
C ASP A 50 1.96 -19.02 0.06
N SER A 51 1.20 -18.92 -1.04
CA SER A 51 1.72 -19.08 -2.40
C SER A 51 2.68 -17.97 -2.83
N ASP A 52 3.67 -18.30 -3.66
CA ASP A 52 4.46 -17.31 -4.38
C ASP A 52 3.52 -16.54 -5.32
N ILE A 53 3.44 -15.22 -5.14
CA ILE A 53 2.56 -14.38 -5.95
C ILE A 53 3.43 -13.56 -6.89
N THR A 54 2.97 -13.48 -8.14
CA THR A 54 3.65 -12.68 -9.15
C THR A 54 3.34 -11.22 -8.86
N LEU A 55 4.35 -10.50 -8.40
CA LEU A 55 4.33 -9.05 -8.34
C LEU A 55 4.65 -8.48 -9.73
N PRO A 56 4.16 -7.27 -10.05
CA PRO A 56 4.46 -6.61 -11.31
C PRO A 56 5.95 -6.34 -11.45
N LYS A 57 6.38 -6.19 -12.72
CA LYS A 57 7.80 -6.04 -13.07
C LYS A 57 8.47 -4.87 -12.37
N ALA A 58 7.73 -3.78 -12.16
CA ALA A 58 8.18 -2.63 -11.40
C ALA A 58 7.03 -2.02 -10.59
N ILE A 59 7.34 -1.52 -9.40
CA ILE A 59 6.42 -0.74 -8.56
C ILE A 59 7.19 0.49 -8.08
N ALA A 60 6.52 1.63 -8.12
CA ALA A 60 6.96 2.84 -7.46
C ALA A 60 6.73 2.72 -5.94
N CYS A 61 7.81 2.63 -5.18
CA CYS A 61 7.80 2.71 -3.74
C CYS A 61 7.94 4.18 -3.33
N GLY A 62 6.92 4.74 -2.70
CA GLY A 62 6.92 6.09 -2.16
C GLY A 62 7.93 6.27 -1.03
N PRO A 63 8.23 7.54 -0.68
CA PRO A 63 9.36 7.87 0.17
C PRO A 63 9.22 7.35 1.61
N PHE A 64 8.01 7.29 2.16
CA PHE A 64 7.84 6.91 3.56
C PHE A 64 8.05 5.42 3.76
N PHE A 65 7.52 4.60 2.86
CA PHE A 65 7.77 3.16 2.87
C PHE A 65 9.22 2.86 2.48
N TRP A 66 9.79 3.56 1.50
CA TRP A 66 11.19 3.39 1.13
C TRP A 66 12.15 3.65 2.29
N GLN A 67 11.94 4.75 3.03
CA GLN A 67 12.73 5.07 4.22
C GLN A 67 12.66 3.96 5.27
N GLU A 68 11.50 3.33 5.46
CA GLU A 68 11.37 2.20 6.37
C GLU A 68 12.11 0.95 5.88
N LEU A 69 12.04 0.65 4.59
CA LEU A 69 12.75 -0.49 4.02
C LEU A 69 14.27 -0.35 4.18
N VAL A 70 14.81 0.84 3.93
CA VAL A 70 16.25 1.12 4.12
C VAL A 70 16.62 1.10 5.60
N ALA A 71 15.84 1.77 6.47
CA ALA A 71 16.14 1.85 7.91
C ALA A 71 16.11 0.49 8.62
N ASN A 72 15.38 -0.49 8.07
CA ASN A 72 15.34 -1.86 8.57
C ASN A 72 16.30 -2.81 7.83
N GLU A 73 17.24 -2.29 7.05
CA GLU A 73 18.24 -3.05 6.29
C GLU A 73 17.64 -4.08 5.32
N ILE A 74 16.38 -3.91 4.93
CA ILE A 74 15.68 -4.78 3.96
C ILE A 74 16.20 -4.51 2.56
N PHE A 75 16.39 -3.24 2.23
CA PHE A 75 16.99 -2.80 0.98
C PHE A 75 18.13 -1.83 1.25
N THR A 76 19.08 -1.81 0.33
CA THR A 76 20.15 -0.84 0.28
C THR A 76 19.73 0.38 -0.53
N GLU A 77 20.33 1.54 -0.23
CA GLU A 77 19.96 2.81 -0.88
C GLU A 77 20.15 2.82 -2.41
N ASP A 78 20.97 1.91 -2.96
CA ASP A 78 21.31 1.82 -4.37
C ASP A 78 20.32 0.99 -5.21
N ILE A 79 19.34 0.32 -4.59
CA ILE A 79 18.35 -0.48 -5.31
C ILE A 79 17.33 0.43 -6.02
N GLY A 80 17.06 0.10 -7.29
CA GLY A 80 16.04 0.76 -8.10
C GLY A 80 16.43 2.17 -8.56
N ILE A 81 15.52 2.83 -9.26
CA ILE A 81 15.71 4.16 -9.81
C ILE A 81 15.14 5.19 -8.82
N PRO A 82 15.86 6.26 -8.45
CA PRO A 82 15.35 7.29 -7.56
C PRO A 82 14.11 7.97 -8.17
N MET A 83 13.09 8.14 -7.34
CA MET A 83 11.86 8.86 -7.66
C MET A 83 11.68 9.96 -6.64
N GLU A 84 11.71 11.22 -7.08
CA GLU A 84 11.64 12.37 -6.19
C GLU A 84 10.19 12.88 -6.13
N LEU A 85 9.61 12.93 -4.94
CA LEU A 85 8.29 13.50 -4.70
C LEU A 85 8.39 14.80 -3.92
N MET A 86 7.57 15.76 -4.34
CA MET A 86 7.45 17.07 -3.73
C MET A 86 6.25 17.03 -2.78
N ILE A 87 6.51 17.02 -1.47
CA ILE A 87 5.49 16.85 -0.44
C ILE A 87 5.32 18.17 0.32
N PRO A 88 4.14 18.81 0.25
CA PRO A 88 3.87 20.00 1.04
C PRO A 88 3.83 19.69 2.54
N ASN A 89 4.48 20.54 3.34
CA ASN A 89 4.54 20.46 4.80
C ASN A 89 4.63 21.87 5.40
N ASP A 90 3.59 22.30 6.14
CA ASP A 90 3.55 23.56 6.91
C ASP A 90 4.15 24.79 6.18
N ASN A 91 3.69 25.04 4.95
CA ASN A 91 4.13 26.12 4.04
C ASN A 91 5.49 25.94 3.37
N LYS A 92 6.09 24.75 3.44
CA LYS A 92 7.27 24.37 2.65
C LYS A 92 6.93 23.21 1.74
N ILE A 93 7.71 23.05 0.68
CA ILE A 93 7.71 21.84 -0.12
C ILE A 93 8.97 21.06 0.25
N GLU A 94 8.78 19.90 0.85
CA GLU A 94 9.84 18.96 1.18
C GLU A 94 10.05 18.03 0.00
N LYS A 95 11.30 17.84 -0.41
CA LYS A 95 11.66 16.89 -1.45
C LYS A 95 12.06 15.58 -0.79
N LEU A 96 11.26 14.53 -0.96
CA LEU A 96 11.56 13.20 -0.45
C LEU A 96 11.81 12.22 -1.59
N THR A 97 12.67 11.23 -1.33
CA THR A 97 13.08 10.25 -2.33
C THR A 97 12.44 8.90 -2.03
N GLY A 98 11.61 8.43 -2.96
CA GLY A 98 11.22 7.04 -3.11
C GLY A 98 12.06 6.33 -4.18
N ARG A 99 11.65 5.12 -4.57
CA ARG A 99 12.33 4.31 -5.59
C ARG A 99 11.34 3.61 -6.50
N ILE A 100 11.62 3.60 -7.80
CA ILE A 100 11.02 2.63 -8.72
C ILE A 100 11.90 1.39 -8.70
N ILE A 101 11.37 0.31 -8.16
CA ILE A 101 12.11 -0.93 -7.97
C ILE A 101 11.62 -1.94 -8.98
N ARG A 102 12.55 -2.62 -9.66
CA ARG A 102 12.22 -3.78 -10.47
C ARG A 102 12.12 -4.98 -9.55
N TRP A 103 10.90 -5.47 -9.38
CA TRP A 103 10.64 -6.51 -8.39
C TRP A 103 10.92 -7.89 -8.93
N GLU A 104 11.06 -8.11 -10.24
CA GLU A 104 11.49 -9.41 -10.78
C GLU A 104 12.76 -9.96 -10.09
N ASP A 105 13.68 -9.08 -9.72
CA ASP A 105 14.91 -9.41 -8.98
C ASP A 105 14.73 -9.49 -7.45
N ASN A 106 13.62 -8.98 -6.91
CA ASN A 106 13.38 -8.72 -5.47
C ASN A 106 12.03 -9.23 -4.93
N THR A 107 11.22 -9.93 -5.73
CA THR A 107 9.81 -10.30 -5.43
C THR A 107 9.69 -11.05 -4.12
N LYS A 108 10.59 -12.00 -3.86
CA LYS A 108 10.58 -12.80 -2.62
C LYS A 108 10.87 -11.96 -1.39
N ILE A 109 11.76 -10.97 -1.50
CA ILE A 109 12.11 -10.07 -0.39
C ILE A 109 10.90 -9.20 -0.07
N LEU A 110 10.31 -8.57 -1.08
CA LEU A 110 9.13 -7.72 -0.88
C LEU A 110 7.94 -8.50 -0.33
N GLN A 111 7.65 -9.67 -0.88
CA GLN A 111 6.57 -10.53 -0.35
C GLN A 111 6.83 -10.91 1.11
N THR A 112 8.07 -11.25 1.46
CA THR A 112 8.46 -11.54 2.84
C THR A 112 8.25 -10.34 3.77
N VAL A 113 8.59 -9.14 3.30
CA VAL A 113 8.48 -7.90 4.08
C VAL A 113 7.03 -7.49 4.27
N LEU A 114 6.25 -7.51 3.20
CA LEU A 114 4.81 -7.26 3.25
C LEU A 114 4.13 -8.26 4.19
N ARG A 115 4.45 -9.55 4.08
CA ARG A 115 3.94 -10.55 5.02
C ARG A 115 4.42 -10.28 6.45
N SER A 116 5.68 -9.94 6.69
CA SER A 116 6.19 -9.75 8.05
C SER A 116 5.56 -8.54 8.75
N ILE A 117 5.30 -7.45 8.04
CA ILE A 117 4.63 -6.26 8.58
C ILE A 117 3.21 -6.62 9.06
N PHE A 118 2.46 -7.39 8.27
CA PHE A 118 1.05 -7.66 8.54
C PHE A 118 0.78 -8.95 9.33
N GLN A 119 1.69 -9.94 9.30
CA GLN A 119 1.61 -11.13 10.14
C GLN A 119 1.98 -10.81 11.60
N ASN A 120 2.96 -9.93 11.83
CA ASN A 120 3.35 -9.52 13.18
C ASN A 120 2.33 -8.59 13.85
N SER A 121 1.51 -7.88 13.08
CA SER A 121 0.47 -6.99 13.60
C SER A 121 -0.79 -7.72 14.08
N GLY A 122 -0.91 -9.03 13.83
CA GLY A 122 -1.98 -9.91 14.32
C GLY A 122 -3.32 -9.77 13.59
N THR A 123 -3.65 -8.57 13.10
CA THR A 123 -4.81 -8.28 12.23
C THR A 123 -4.50 -7.11 11.31
N PHE A 124 -5.02 -7.15 10.09
CA PHE A 124 -5.08 -6.01 9.18
C PHE A 124 -6.43 -5.99 8.48
N ILE A 125 -6.80 -4.84 7.93
CA ILE A 125 -7.98 -4.68 7.08
C ILE A 125 -7.59 -4.09 5.73
N ILE A 126 -8.27 -4.51 4.67
CA ILE A 126 -8.21 -3.87 3.36
C ILE A 126 -9.43 -2.95 3.27
N ARG A 127 -9.20 -1.65 3.09
CA ARG A 127 -10.26 -0.65 3.00
C ARG A 127 -9.97 0.41 1.95
N LYS A 128 -10.99 1.18 1.62
CA LYS A 128 -10.86 2.41 0.83
C LYS A 128 -10.03 3.46 1.58
N LEU A 129 -9.46 4.41 0.84
CA LEU A 129 -8.70 5.52 1.44
C LEU A 129 -9.64 6.37 2.29
N THR A 130 -9.15 6.86 3.41
CA THR A 130 -9.82 7.95 4.12
C THR A 130 -9.72 9.26 3.31
N PRO A 131 -10.60 10.24 3.55
CA PRO A 131 -10.49 11.56 2.91
C PRO A 131 -9.10 12.20 3.08
N LEU A 132 -8.48 12.06 4.25
CA LEU A 132 -7.16 12.61 4.55
C LEU A 132 -6.04 11.88 3.79
N GLU A 133 -6.10 10.54 3.72
CA GLU A 133 -5.15 9.77 2.90
C GLU A 133 -5.32 10.13 1.41
N MET A 134 -6.55 10.30 0.92
CA MET A 134 -6.78 10.72 -0.47
C MET A 134 -6.21 12.10 -0.77
N GLN A 135 -6.42 13.09 0.11
CA GLN A 135 -5.82 14.42 -0.04
C GLN A 135 -4.30 14.34 -0.07
N ALA A 136 -3.71 13.60 0.86
CA ALA A 136 -2.28 13.43 0.93
C ALA A 136 -1.72 12.76 -0.33
N TYR A 137 -2.39 11.75 -0.86
CA TYR A 137 -2.00 11.10 -2.10
C TYR A 137 -2.10 12.06 -3.29
N TRP A 138 -3.23 12.77 -3.40
CA TRP A 138 -3.47 13.75 -4.46
C TRP A 138 -2.41 14.84 -4.54
N MET A 139 -1.91 15.28 -3.39
CA MET A 139 -0.86 16.29 -3.32
C MET A 139 0.52 15.81 -3.79
N MET A 140 0.74 14.48 -3.90
CA MET A 140 2.02 13.89 -4.26
C MET A 140 2.12 13.47 -5.72
N ILE A 141 0.99 13.19 -6.36
CA ILE A 141 0.93 12.66 -7.72
C ILE A 141 0.65 13.75 -8.75
N ALA A 142 1.02 13.50 -10.00
CA ALA A 142 0.83 14.42 -11.13
C ALA A 142 -0.23 13.93 -12.13
N TYR A 143 -1.13 13.04 -11.69
CA TYR A 143 -2.16 12.38 -12.48
C TYR A 143 -3.43 12.23 -11.65
N ASP A 144 -4.59 12.08 -12.29
CA ASP A 144 -5.90 11.85 -11.65
C ASP A 144 -5.92 10.55 -10.83
N ILE A 145 -6.59 10.54 -9.67
CA ILE A 145 -6.75 9.30 -8.90
C ILE A 145 -7.78 8.44 -9.62
N GLU A 146 -7.35 7.28 -10.09
CA GLU A 146 -8.19 6.28 -10.72
C GLU A 146 -8.22 5.03 -9.84
N GLU A 147 -9.42 4.50 -9.57
CA GLU A 147 -9.55 3.20 -8.92
C GLU A 147 -9.08 2.07 -9.85
N PRO A 148 -8.62 0.93 -9.30
CA PRO A 148 -8.67 0.56 -7.88
C PRO A 148 -7.53 1.13 -7.03
N ILE A 149 -7.85 1.70 -5.88
CA ILE A 149 -6.87 2.15 -4.87
C ILE A 149 -7.36 1.78 -3.46
N TYR A 150 -6.45 1.29 -2.63
CA TYR A 150 -6.78 0.74 -1.31
C TYR A 150 -5.71 1.06 -0.27
N THR A 151 -6.12 1.00 1.00
CA THR A 151 -5.23 1.01 2.15
C THR A 151 -5.28 -0.34 2.85
N ILE A 152 -4.12 -0.93 3.09
CA ILE A 152 -3.94 -2.05 4.00
C ILE A 152 -3.55 -1.45 5.36
N GLU A 153 -4.49 -1.44 6.28
CA GLU A 153 -4.33 -0.84 7.60
C GLU A 153 -4.00 -1.90 8.64
N SER A 154 -2.97 -1.63 9.42
CA SER A 154 -2.66 -2.33 10.67
C SER A 154 -2.17 -1.33 11.74
N PRO A 155 -2.12 -1.73 13.03
CA PRO A 155 -1.66 -0.85 14.08
C PRO A 155 -0.27 -0.24 13.80
N GLY A 156 -0.22 1.07 13.56
CA GLY A 156 1.02 1.79 13.30
C GLY A 156 1.52 1.75 11.85
N PHE A 157 0.72 1.26 10.91
CA PHE A 157 1.12 1.10 9.51
C PHE A 157 -0.07 1.15 8.55
N ASN A 158 -0.02 2.07 7.58
CA ASN A 158 -1.09 2.24 6.58
C ASN A 158 -0.46 2.20 5.19
N LEU A 159 -0.47 1.03 4.55
CA LEU A 159 0.06 0.88 3.21
C LEU A 159 -1.00 1.29 2.19
N VAL A 160 -0.82 2.44 1.55
CA VAL A 160 -1.59 2.80 0.37
C VAL A 160 -1.03 2.03 -0.82
N VAL A 161 -1.93 1.40 -1.59
CA VAL A 161 -1.62 0.60 -2.76
C VAL A 161 -2.51 1.04 -3.90
N ASP A 162 -1.87 1.49 -4.98
CA ASP A 162 -2.53 1.95 -6.20
C ASP A 162 -2.30 0.99 -7.37
N PHE A 163 -3.33 0.82 -8.19
CA PHE A 163 -3.38 -0.11 -9.31
C PHE A 163 -3.47 0.64 -10.64
N ASN A 164 -2.77 0.12 -11.64
CA ASN A 164 -2.86 0.64 -13.00
C ASN A 164 -4.09 0.07 -13.72
N ASN A 165 -4.31 0.52 -14.96
CA ASN A 165 -5.46 0.13 -15.76
C ASN A 165 -5.45 -1.37 -16.16
N ASP A 166 -4.30 -2.05 -16.04
CA ASP A 166 -4.18 -3.50 -16.25
C ASP A 166 -4.53 -4.30 -14.98
N GLY A 167 -4.77 -3.61 -13.86
CA GLY A 167 -5.06 -4.20 -12.55
C GLY A 167 -3.81 -4.70 -11.84
N GLU A 168 -2.63 -4.17 -12.18
CA GLU A 168 -1.37 -4.43 -11.51
C GLU A 168 -1.04 -3.32 -10.51
N ILE A 169 -0.48 -3.68 -9.36
CA ILE A 169 0.02 -2.69 -8.39
C ILE A 169 1.14 -1.87 -9.04
N PHE A 170 1.03 -0.54 -9.08
CA PHE A 170 2.09 0.29 -9.66
C PHE A 170 2.68 1.27 -8.66
N TYR A 171 2.00 1.56 -7.55
CA TYR A 171 2.50 2.42 -6.49
C TYR A 171 2.15 1.89 -5.10
N ILE A 172 3.11 2.00 -4.16
CA ILE A 172 2.92 1.69 -2.74
C ILE A 172 3.61 2.70 -1.85
N ASP A 173 3.00 3.09 -0.72
CA ASP A 173 3.67 3.93 0.29
C ASP A 173 3.00 3.82 1.67
N ASN A 174 3.73 4.17 2.74
CA ASN A 174 3.23 4.10 4.11
C ASN A 174 2.77 5.49 4.60
N PHE A 175 1.45 5.68 4.64
CA PHE A 175 0.85 6.96 4.99
C PHE A 175 0.73 7.18 6.49
N TYR A 176 0.94 6.15 7.32
CA TYR A 176 0.90 6.30 8.76
C TYR A 176 1.90 7.37 9.22
N ARG A 177 3.13 7.33 8.70
CA ARG A 177 4.14 8.35 9.03
C ARG A 177 3.80 9.72 8.47
N LEU A 178 3.37 9.79 7.22
CA LEU A 178 3.01 11.05 6.55
C LEU A 178 1.97 11.82 7.37
N LEU A 179 0.92 11.13 7.82
CA LEU A 179 -0.22 11.75 8.49
C LEU A 179 -0.04 11.90 10.00
N ASN A 180 0.96 11.23 10.60
CA ASN A 180 1.25 11.30 12.03
C ASN A 180 2.62 11.91 12.36
N LYS A 181 3.26 12.63 11.42
CA LYS A 181 4.43 13.46 11.72
C LYS A 181 4.04 14.46 12.83
N LYS A 182 4.55 14.25 14.03
CA LYS A 182 4.57 15.25 15.12
C LYS A 182 5.87 16.05 15.04
#